data_AF-A0AB36PI85-F1
#
_entry.id   AF-A0AB36PI85-F1
#
_cell.length_a   1.000
_cell.length_b   1.000
_cell.length_c   1.000
_cell.angle_alpha   90.00
_cell.angle_beta   90.00
_cell.angle_gamma   90.00
#
_symmetry.space_group_name_H-M   'P 1'
#
loop_
_entity.id
_entity.type
_entity.pdbx_description
1 polymer ?
#
loop_
_entity_poly.entity_id
_entity_poly.type
_entity_poly.pdbx_seq_one_letter_code
_entity_poly.pdbx_strand_id
1 'polypeptide(L)'
;MDNVDLATRHFLLKSAILRSMNDALITRVTGEENGQMRLEEIERQGLFLQRMDDTGEWFCYHPLFGNFLRQRCQWELAAELPEIHRAAAESWMAQGFPSEAIHHALAAGDALMLRDILLNHAWSLFNHSELSLLEESLKALPWDSLLENPQLVLLQAWLMQSQHRYDPASPC
;
A
#
# COMPACT_ATOMS: atom_id res chain seq x y z
N MET A 1 -17.42 17.04 6.93
CA MET A 1 -17.50 16.55 5.54
C MET A 1 -18.80 16.93 4.85
N ASP A 2 -19.81 17.44 5.57
CA ASP A 2 -21.12 17.78 4.98
C ASP A 2 -21.13 19.09 4.17
N ASN A 3 -19.96 19.71 3.96
CA ASN A 3 -19.80 20.99 3.28
C ASN A 3 -18.78 20.92 2.11
N VAL A 4 -18.35 19.73 1.72
CA VAL A 4 -17.60 19.50 0.47
C VAL A 4 -18.51 18.80 -0.52
N ASP A 5 -18.35 19.10 -1.81
CA ASP A 5 -19.12 18.46 -2.87
C ASP A 5 -18.81 16.96 -2.95
N LEU A 6 -19.70 16.22 -3.62
CA LEU A 6 -19.62 14.76 -3.70
C LEU A 6 -18.32 14.28 -4.39
N ALA A 7 -17.84 14.99 -5.41
CA ALA A 7 -16.64 14.61 -6.13
C ALA A 7 -15.39 14.77 -5.24
N THR A 8 -15.28 15.90 -4.54
CA THR A 8 -14.21 16.14 -3.56
C THR A 8 -14.23 15.11 -2.44
N ARG A 9 -15.41 14.79 -1.90
CA ARG A 9 -15.52 13.75 -0.87
C ARG A 9 -15.08 12.38 -1.38
N HIS A 10 -15.48 12.01 -2.59
CA HIS A 10 -15.11 10.74 -3.19
C HIS A 10 -13.61 10.65 -3.45
N PHE A 11 -12.99 11.72 -3.94
CA PHE A 11 -11.53 11.86 -4.06
C PHE A 11 -10.84 11.59 -2.73
N LEU A 12 -11.22 12.30 -1.66
CA LEU A 12 -10.60 12.18 -0.34
C LEU A 12 -10.71 10.75 0.23
N LEU A 13 -11.83 10.06 -0.01
CA LEU A 13 -12.01 8.69 0.46
C LEU A 13 -11.13 7.70 -0.32
N LYS A 14 -11.08 7.82 -1.65
CA LYS A 14 -10.28 6.94 -2.50
C LYS A 14 -8.78 7.13 -2.27
N SER A 15 -8.30 8.37 -2.21
CA SER A 15 -6.87 8.67 -2.02
C SER A 15 -6.36 8.33 -0.62
N ALA A 16 -7.23 8.26 0.41
CA ALA A 16 -6.82 8.01 1.79
C ALA A 16 -6.21 6.64 2.06
N ILE A 17 -6.41 5.67 1.16
CA ILE A 17 -5.74 4.37 1.27
C ILE A 17 -4.22 4.49 1.11
N LEU A 18 -3.74 5.56 0.48
CA LEU A 18 -2.34 5.82 0.22
C LEU A 18 -1.70 6.49 1.44
N ARG A 19 -0.50 6.04 1.84
CA ARG A 19 0.28 6.71 2.89
C ARG A 19 0.83 8.06 2.42
N SER A 20 1.19 8.12 1.14
CA SER A 20 1.67 9.29 0.41
C SER A 20 1.22 9.16 -1.04
N MET A 21 1.09 10.27 -1.73
CA MET A 21 0.48 10.31 -3.06
C MET A 21 1.14 11.37 -3.93
N ASN A 22 1.15 11.10 -5.23
CA ASN A 22 1.57 11.99 -6.30
C ASN A 22 0.56 11.88 -7.45
N ASP A 23 0.81 12.60 -8.55
CA ASP A 23 -0.04 12.59 -9.74
C ASP A 23 -0.38 11.17 -10.22
N ALA A 24 0.63 10.33 -10.45
CA ALA A 24 0.44 8.97 -10.97
C ALA A 24 -0.41 8.09 -10.05
N LEU A 25 -0.16 8.14 -8.75
CA LEU A 25 -0.95 7.39 -7.75
C LEU A 25 -2.40 7.86 -7.72
N ILE A 26 -2.62 9.18 -7.71
CA ILE A 26 -3.96 9.74 -7.68
C ILE A 26 -4.74 9.37 -8.94
N THR A 27 -4.15 9.56 -10.11
CA THR A 27 -4.83 9.23 -11.37
C THR A 27 -5.17 7.75 -11.44
N ARG A 28 -4.29 6.85 -10.97
CA ARG A 28 -4.56 5.41 -10.97
C ARG A 28 -5.66 5.01 -9.98
N VAL A 29 -5.65 5.58 -8.77
CA VAL A 29 -6.54 5.18 -7.66
C VAL A 29 -7.93 5.84 -7.75
N THR A 30 -7.99 7.09 -8.17
CA THR A 30 -9.23 7.87 -8.21
C THR A 30 -9.90 7.84 -9.57
N GLY A 31 -9.13 7.58 -10.64
CA GLY A 31 -9.59 7.71 -12.03
C GLY A 31 -9.68 9.16 -12.51
N GLU A 32 -9.29 10.15 -11.70
CA GLU A 32 -9.27 11.55 -12.11
C GLU A 32 -8.09 11.85 -13.05
N GLU A 33 -8.38 12.63 -14.08
CA GLU A 33 -7.36 13.21 -14.97
C GLU A 33 -6.67 14.39 -14.25
N ASN A 34 -5.36 14.51 -14.42
CA ASN A 34 -4.53 15.56 -13.79
C ASN A 34 -4.53 15.52 -12.25
N GLY A 35 -4.10 14.39 -11.66
CA GLY A 35 -4.01 14.19 -10.23
C GLY A 35 -3.23 15.27 -9.48
N GLN A 36 -2.15 15.80 -10.08
CA GLN A 36 -1.38 16.91 -9.53
C GLN A 36 -2.25 18.14 -9.26
N MET A 37 -3.01 18.59 -10.27
CA MET A 37 -3.89 19.76 -10.13
C MET A 37 -4.91 19.54 -9.01
N ARG A 38 -5.42 18.32 -8.89
CA ARG A 38 -6.38 17.97 -7.84
C ARG A 38 -5.74 18.03 -6.44
N LEU A 39 -4.54 17.49 -6.29
CA LEU A 39 -3.80 17.54 -5.01
C LEU A 39 -3.55 18.99 -4.57
N GLU A 40 -3.13 19.85 -5.50
CA GLU A 40 -2.89 21.28 -5.23
C GLU A 40 -4.17 22.02 -4.86
N GLU A 41 -5.30 21.67 -5.48
CA GLU A 41 -6.59 22.23 -5.12
C GLU A 41 -6.99 21.86 -3.68
N ILE A 42 -6.87 20.58 -3.32
CA ILE A 42 -7.21 20.06 -1.99
C ILE A 42 -6.31 20.65 -0.91
N GLU A 43 -5.01 20.80 -1.19
CA GLU A 43 -4.06 21.52 -0.35
C GLU A 43 -4.52 22.97 -0.13
N ARG A 44 -4.81 23.71 -1.20
CA ARG A 44 -5.23 25.12 -1.14
C ARG A 44 -6.55 25.33 -0.40
N GLN A 45 -7.46 24.37 -0.47
CA GLN A 45 -8.72 24.38 0.28
C GLN A 45 -8.51 24.11 1.78
N GLY A 46 -7.29 23.79 2.23
CA GLY A 46 -6.97 23.55 3.64
C GLY A 46 -7.51 22.21 4.16
N LEU A 47 -7.71 21.22 3.27
CA LEU A 47 -8.29 19.91 3.61
C LEU A 47 -7.25 18.94 4.19
N PHE A 48 -6.38 19.46 5.07
CA PHE A 48 -5.37 18.71 5.81
C PHE A 48 -4.45 17.81 4.95
N LEU A 49 -4.26 18.19 3.68
CA LEU A 49 -3.26 17.62 2.78
C LEU A 49 -2.01 18.52 2.83
N GLN A 50 -0.83 17.92 2.90
CA GLN A 50 0.45 18.61 3.05
C GLN A 50 1.45 18.07 2.03
N ARG A 51 2.31 18.95 1.50
CA ARG A 51 3.49 18.54 0.71
C ARG A 51 4.52 17.86 1.59
N MET A 52 5.17 16.83 1.04
CA MET A 52 6.23 16.06 1.70
C MET A 52 7.63 16.51 1.28
N ASP A 53 7.73 17.19 0.14
CA ASP A 53 8.98 17.59 -0.48
C ASP A 53 8.95 19.04 -0.99
N ASP A 54 10.14 19.58 -1.24
CA ASP A 54 10.33 20.93 -1.76
C ASP A 54 9.99 21.04 -3.26
N THR A 55 10.01 19.92 -3.98
CA THR A 55 9.59 19.84 -5.39
C THR A 55 8.08 19.95 -5.52
N GLY A 56 7.33 19.55 -4.49
CA GLY A 56 5.89 19.66 -4.46
C GLY A 56 5.16 18.57 -5.24
N GLU A 57 5.81 17.44 -5.45
CA GLU A 57 5.27 16.30 -6.19
C GLU A 57 4.59 15.30 -5.25
N TRP A 58 5.05 15.22 -4.00
CA TRP A 58 4.55 14.27 -3.03
C TRP A 58 3.71 14.95 -1.96
N PHE A 59 2.57 14.34 -1.66
CA PHE A 59 1.59 14.82 -0.69
C PHE A 59 1.24 13.72 0.31
N CYS A 60 0.86 14.09 1.52
CA CYS A 60 0.27 13.20 2.50
C CYS A 60 -0.84 13.89 3.28
N TYR A 61 -1.81 13.11 3.75
CA TYR A 61 -2.78 13.62 4.71
C TYR A 61 -2.16 13.74 6.09
N HIS A 62 -2.57 14.77 6.83
CA HIS A 62 -2.32 14.83 8.26
C HIS A 62 -2.81 13.53 8.94
N PRO A 63 -2.03 12.89 9.84
CA PRO A 63 -2.28 11.52 10.30
C PRO A 63 -3.69 11.26 10.84
N LEU A 64 -4.22 12.17 11.67
CA LEU A 64 -5.57 12.05 12.24
C LEU A 64 -6.66 12.11 11.16
N PHE A 65 -6.48 12.99 10.16
CA PHE A 65 -7.44 13.13 9.08
C PHE A 65 -7.38 11.93 8.14
N GLY A 66 -6.18 11.48 7.77
CA GLY A 66 -6.00 10.26 6.97
C GLY A 66 -6.61 9.03 7.63
N ASN A 67 -6.45 8.87 8.95
CA ASN A 67 -7.08 7.77 9.69
C ASN A 67 -8.61 7.86 9.66
N PHE A 68 -9.18 9.03 9.88
CA PHE A 68 -10.62 9.26 9.77
C PHE A 68 -11.15 8.93 8.37
N LEU A 69 -10.44 9.36 7.32
CA LEU A 69 -10.80 9.07 5.93
C LEU A 69 -10.74 7.56 5.63
N ARG A 70 -9.68 6.87 6.06
CA ARG A 70 -9.54 5.42 5.88
C ARG A 70 -10.67 4.66 6.54
N GLN A 71 -11.03 5.02 7.77
CA GLN A 71 -12.16 4.41 8.47
C GLN A 71 -13.46 4.63 7.71
N ARG A 72 -13.71 5.81 7.14
CA ARG A 72 -14.92 6.02 6.32
C ARG A 72 -14.87 5.25 5.00
N CYS A 73 -13.72 5.24 4.33
CA CYS A 73 -13.51 4.54 3.07
C CYS A 73 -13.82 3.04 3.22
N GLN A 74 -13.38 2.42 4.32
CA GLN A 74 -13.65 1.02 4.64
C GLN A 74 -15.14 0.65 4.63
N TRP A 75 -16.01 1.58 5.03
CA TRP A 75 -17.45 1.32 5.16
C TRP A 75 -18.21 1.79 3.92
N GLU A 76 -17.85 2.96 3.39
CA GLU A 76 -18.56 3.58 2.29
C GLU A 76 -18.19 3.02 0.92
N LEU A 77 -16.93 2.62 0.74
CA LEU A 77 -16.40 2.09 -0.52
C LEU A 77 -16.02 0.61 -0.41
N ALA A 78 -16.59 -0.12 0.55
CA ALA A 78 -16.25 -1.51 0.84
C ALA A 78 -16.22 -2.43 -0.40
N ALA A 79 -17.18 -2.23 -1.31
CA ALA A 79 -17.28 -3.01 -2.55
C ALA A 79 -16.22 -2.65 -3.60
N GLU A 80 -15.71 -1.41 -3.59
CA GLU A 80 -14.70 -0.92 -4.53
C GLU A 80 -13.28 -1.11 -4.00
N LEU A 81 -13.09 -1.25 -2.69
CA LEU A 81 -11.78 -1.32 -2.03
C LEU A 81 -10.80 -2.30 -2.68
N PRO A 82 -11.17 -3.55 -3.03
CA PRO A 82 -10.23 -4.46 -3.66
C PRO A 82 -9.65 -3.91 -4.97
N GLU A 83 -10.47 -3.29 -5.81
CA GLU A 83 -10.03 -2.68 -7.07
C GLU A 83 -9.16 -1.44 -6.83
N ILE A 84 -9.54 -0.60 -5.86
CA ILE A 84 -8.77 0.60 -5.48
C ILE A 84 -7.38 0.19 -4.96
N HIS A 85 -7.31 -0.85 -4.12
CA HIS A 85 -6.04 -1.39 -3.65
C HIS A 85 -5.22 -2.03 -4.78
N ARG A 86 -5.84 -2.76 -5.71
CA ARG A 86 -5.14 -3.29 -6.89
C ARG A 86 -4.52 -2.17 -7.73
N ALA A 87 -5.28 -1.13 -8.01
CA ALA A 87 -4.82 0.06 -8.72
C ALA A 87 -3.64 0.75 -8.03
N ALA A 88 -3.70 0.88 -6.70
CA ALA A 88 -2.59 1.42 -5.91
C ALA A 88 -1.34 0.52 -5.98
N ALA A 89 -1.52 -0.80 -5.85
CA ALA A 89 -0.41 -1.75 -5.92
C ALA A 89 0.34 -1.66 -7.26
N GLU A 90 -0.39 -1.62 -8.38
CA GLU A 90 0.19 -1.47 -9.71
C GLU A 90 0.97 -0.17 -9.87
N SER A 91 0.42 0.96 -9.40
CA SER A 91 1.08 2.27 -9.50
C SER A 91 2.33 2.36 -8.64
N TRP A 92 2.29 1.82 -7.41
CA TRP A 92 3.48 1.74 -6.56
C TRP A 92 4.56 0.84 -7.16
N MET A 93 4.16 -0.28 -7.74
CA MET A 93 5.06 -1.21 -8.40
C MET A 93 5.73 -0.57 -9.61
N ALA A 94 4.97 0.15 -10.44
CA ALA A 94 5.50 0.89 -11.59
C ALA A 94 6.52 1.98 -11.21
N GLN A 95 6.43 2.51 -9.99
CA GLN A 95 7.35 3.51 -9.45
C GLN A 95 8.53 2.89 -8.67
N GLY A 96 8.61 1.56 -8.58
CA GLY A 96 9.73 0.87 -7.93
C GLY A 96 9.62 0.75 -6.41
N PHE A 97 8.41 0.80 -5.85
CA PHE A 97 8.15 0.65 -4.42
C PHE A 97 7.41 -0.68 -4.12
N PRO A 98 8.11 -1.83 -4.15
CA PRO A 98 7.48 -3.14 -4.00
C PRO A 98 6.83 -3.35 -2.62
N SER A 99 7.39 -2.79 -1.55
CA SER A 99 6.82 -2.94 -0.20
C SER A 99 5.43 -2.29 -0.08
N GLU A 100 5.26 -1.11 -0.66
CA GLU A 100 3.94 -0.46 -0.75
C GLU A 100 2.99 -1.26 -1.63
N ALA A 101 3.48 -1.75 -2.76
CA ALA A 101 2.68 -2.59 -3.65
C ALA A 101 2.18 -3.85 -2.95
N ILE A 102 3.02 -4.50 -2.12
CA ILE A 102 2.66 -5.66 -1.32
C ILE A 102 1.56 -5.33 -0.30
N HIS A 103 1.69 -4.23 0.45
CA HIS A 103 0.66 -3.81 1.40
C HIS A 103 -0.71 -3.65 0.73
N HIS A 104 -0.72 -3.06 -0.48
CA HIS A 104 -1.94 -2.91 -1.25
C HIS A 104 -2.43 -4.24 -1.86
N ALA A 105 -1.56 -5.12 -2.35
CA ALA A 105 -1.95 -6.44 -2.85
C ALA A 105 -2.58 -7.32 -1.74
N LEU A 106 -2.02 -7.28 -0.53
CA LEU A 106 -2.58 -7.92 0.67
C LEU A 106 -3.98 -7.38 0.98
N ALA A 107 -4.14 -6.06 1.04
CA ALA A 107 -5.41 -5.42 1.31
C ALA A 107 -6.46 -5.65 0.21
N ALA A 108 -6.04 -5.85 -1.04
CA ALA A 108 -6.91 -6.25 -2.14
C ALA A 108 -7.37 -7.72 -2.07
N GLY A 109 -6.69 -8.55 -1.27
CA GLY A 109 -6.88 -10.00 -1.27
C GLY A 109 -6.42 -10.67 -2.57
N ASP A 110 -5.54 -10.02 -3.33
CA ASP A 110 -5.10 -10.51 -4.65
C ASP A 110 -3.84 -11.38 -4.51
N ALA A 111 -4.06 -12.66 -4.27
CA ALA A 111 -2.99 -13.63 -4.08
C ALA A 111 -2.10 -13.81 -5.34
N LEU A 112 -2.65 -13.63 -6.54
CA LEU A 112 -1.89 -13.75 -7.78
C LEU A 112 -0.92 -12.58 -7.92
N MET A 113 -1.42 -11.36 -7.73
CA MET A 113 -0.57 -10.16 -7.72
C MET A 113 0.49 -10.23 -6.63
N LEU A 114 0.10 -10.62 -5.41
CA LEU A 114 1.05 -10.76 -4.30
C LEU A 114 2.16 -11.76 -4.62
N ARG A 115 1.80 -12.93 -5.17
CA ARG A 115 2.76 -13.93 -5.63
C ARG A 115 3.72 -13.32 -6.65
N ASP A 116 3.20 -12.66 -7.68
CA ASP A 116 4.01 -12.13 -8.78
C ASP A 116 4.99 -11.04 -8.29
N ILE A 117 4.56 -10.18 -7.36
CA ILE A 117 5.46 -9.20 -6.73
C ILE A 117 6.55 -9.93 -5.92
N LEU A 118 6.19 -10.94 -5.12
CA LEU A 118 7.15 -11.69 -4.31
C LEU A 118 8.17 -12.44 -5.16
N LEU A 119 7.77 -13.10 -6.24
CA LEU A 119 8.71 -13.83 -7.12
C LEU A 119 9.81 -12.91 -7.67
N ASN A 120 9.51 -11.63 -7.88
CA ASN A 120 10.45 -10.64 -8.42
C ASN A 120 11.22 -9.87 -7.34
N HIS A 121 10.63 -9.64 -6.15
CA HIS A 121 11.16 -8.69 -5.17
C HIS A 121 11.47 -9.27 -3.79
N ALA A 122 11.02 -10.49 -3.46
CA ALA A 122 11.07 -10.97 -2.08
C ALA A 122 12.49 -11.11 -1.50
N TRP A 123 13.50 -11.40 -2.33
CA TRP A 123 14.91 -11.36 -1.91
C TRP A 123 15.40 -9.95 -1.59
N SER A 124 14.93 -8.93 -2.32
CA SER A 124 15.23 -7.54 -1.98
C SER A 124 14.63 -7.19 -0.62
N LEU A 125 13.36 -7.51 -0.37
CA LEU A 125 12.71 -7.29 0.94
C LEU A 125 13.48 -8.00 2.07
N PHE A 126 13.89 -9.24 1.85
CA PHE A 126 14.71 -10.00 2.80
C PHE A 126 16.03 -9.28 3.13
N ASN A 127 16.77 -8.84 2.11
CA ASN A 127 18.06 -8.15 2.29
C ASN A 127 17.92 -6.77 2.95
N HIS A 128 16.80 -6.09 2.75
CA HIS A 128 16.49 -4.80 3.39
C HIS A 128 15.85 -4.96 4.78
N SER A 129 15.81 -6.19 5.34
CA SER A 129 15.29 -6.49 6.67
C SER A 129 13.79 -6.22 6.84
N GLU A 130 13.02 -6.23 5.76
CA GLU A 130 11.55 -6.10 5.76
C GLU A 130 10.89 -7.45 6.07
N LEU A 131 11.39 -8.13 7.11
CA LEU A 131 11.07 -9.53 7.40
C LEU A 131 9.60 -9.73 7.82
N SER A 132 9.01 -8.78 8.54
CA SER A 132 7.62 -8.86 8.99
C SER A 132 6.64 -8.79 7.82
N LEU A 133 6.88 -7.86 6.87
CA LEU A 133 6.07 -7.75 5.66
C LEU A 133 6.19 -9.01 4.80
N LEU A 134 7.42 -9.53 4.66
CA LEU A 134 7.67 -10.77 3.94
C LEU A 134 6.95 -11.97 4.58
N GLU A 135 6.98 -12.08 5.91
CA GLU A 135 6.30 -13.15 6.65
C GLU A 135 4.78 -13.10 6.46
N GLU A 136 4.19 -11.92 6.62
CA GLU A 136 2.76 -11.69 6.38
C GLU A 136 2.37 -12.06 4.95
N SER A 137 3.18 -11.63 3.98
CA SER A 137 2.96 -11.89 2.56
C SER A 137 2.99 -13.38 2.23
N LEU A 138 3.96 -14.12 2.74
CA LEU A 138 4.06 -15.57 2.52
C LEU A 138 2.91 -16.33 3.17
N LYS A 139 2.44 -15.89 4.35
CA LYS A 139 1.28 -16.50 5.03
C LYS A 139 -0.05 -16.24 4.31
N ALA A 140 -0.14 -15.14 3.57
CA ALA A 140 -1.34 -14.77 2.81
C ALA A 140 -1.48 -15.55 1.49
N LEU A 141 -0.42 -16.19 0.99
CA LEU A 141 -0.50 -17.00 -0.22
C LEU A 141 -1.19 -18.36 0.02
N PRO A 142 -2.07 -18.81 -0.89
CA PRO A 142 -2.60 -20.17 -0.86
C PRO A 142 -1.47 -21.20 -0.92
N TRP A 143 -1.64 -22.31 -0.18
CA TRP A 143 -0.62 -23.37 -0.11
C TRP A 143 -0.24 -23.93 -1.49
N ASP A 144 -1.23 -24.12 -2.38
CA ASP A 144 -0.98 -24.60 -3.74
C ASP A 144 -0.08 -23.64 -4.53
N SER A 145 -0.28 -22.32 -4.36
CA SER A 145 0.58 -21.30 -4.98
C SER A 145 2.00 -21.34 -4.45
N LEU A 146 2.22 -21.69 -3.18
CA LEU A 146 3.57 -21.84 -2.63
C LEU A 146 4.26 -23.08 -3.20
N LEU A 147 3.55 -24.21 -3.30
CA LEU A 147 4.08 -25.46 -3.85
C LEU A 147 4.50 -25.33 -5.32
N GLU A 148 3.73 -24.59 -6.11
CA GLU A 148 4.05 -24.28 -7.50
C GLU A 148 5.29 -23.37 -7.65
N ASN A 149 5.71 -22.71 -6.56
CA ASN A 149 6.81 -21.75 -6.56
C ASN A 149 7.87 -22.11 -5.51
N PRO A 150 8.71 -23.14 -5.75
CA PRO A 150 9.68 -23.64 -4.77
C PRO A 150 10.63 -22.58 -4.20
N GLN A 151 10.91 -21.52 -4.96
CA GLN A 151 11.73 -20.40 -4.49
C GLN A 151 11.09 -19.63 -3.32
N LEU A 152 9.76 -19.51 -3.28
CA LEU A 152 9.05 -18.89 -2.16
C LEU A 152 9.06 -19.80 -0.93
N VAL A 153 8.99 -21.12 -1.12
CA VAL A 153 9.12 -22.10 -0.03
C VAL A 153 10.52 -22.04 0.59
N LEU A 154 11.56 -21.99 -0.24
CA LEU A 154 12.93 -21.82 0.23
C LEU A 154 13.07 -20.51 1.01
N LEU A 155 12.54 -19.40 0.48
CA LEU A 155 12.58 -18.11 1.15
C LEU A 155 11.87 -18.15 2.52
N GLN A 156 10.74 -18.84 2.62
CA GLN A 156 10.05 -19.05 3.89
C GLN A 156 10.93 -19.80 4.90
N ALA A 157 11.66 -20.84 4.46
CA ALA A 157 12.60 -21.56 5.32
C ALA A 157 13.77 -20.67 5.78
N TRP A 158 14.33 -19.84 4.88
CA TRP A 158 15.37 -18.86 5.23
C TRP A 158 14.87 -17.82 6.24
N LEU A 159 13.63 -17.34 6.06
CA LEU A 159 12.98 -16.40 6.98
C LEU A 159 12.86 -17.00 8.38
N MET A 160 12.34 -18.24 8.51
CA MET A 160 12.25 -18.94 9.79
C MET A 160 13.63 -19.10 10.45
N GLN A 161 14.64 -19.53 9.70
CA GLN A 161 16.00 -19.67 10.22
C GLN A 161 16.57 -18.32 10.69
N SER A 162 16.33 -17.24 9.94
CA SER A 162 16.81 -15.91 10.32
C SER A 162 16.20 -15.45 11.64
N GLN A 163 14.89 -15.64 11.84
CA GLN A 163 14.18 -15.24 13.06
C GLN A 163 14.65 -16.06 14.28
N HIS A 164 14.91 -17.36 14.12
CA HIS A 164 15.47 -18.20 15.19
C HIS A 164 16.89 -17.79 15.62
N ARG A 165 17.68 -17.14 14.76
CA ARG A 165 18.99 -16.59 15.13
C ARG A 165 18.90 -15.27 15.90
N TYR A 166 17.73 -14.64 15.92
CA TYR A 166 17.49 -13.35 16.57
C TYR A 166 16.64 -13.44 17.84
N ASP A 167 16.42 -14.64 18.40
CA ASP A 167 15.81 -14.77 19.72
C ASP A 167 16.83 -14.26 20.77
N PRO A 168 16.70 -13.02 21.29
CA PRO A 168 17.59 -12.55 22.33
C PRO A 168 17.12 -13.29 23.58
N ALA A 169 17.86 -14.34 23.93
CA ALA A 169 17.69 -15.13 25.14
C ALA A 169 17.08 -14.26 26.26
N SER A 170 15.89 -14.67 26.73
CA SER A 170 15.21 -14.00 27.84
C SER A 170 16.17 -13.82 29.01
N PRO A 171 16.30 -12.62 29.60
CA PRO A 171 17.08 -12.49 30.81
C PRO A 171 16.34 -13.25 31.92
N CYS A 172 17.01 -14.25 32.49
CA CYS A 172 16.62 -14.91 33.73
C CYS A 172 16.46 -13.90 34.88
#